data_AF-T2JS04-F1
#
_entry.id   AF-T2JS04-F1
#
_cell.length_a   1.000
_cell.length_b   1.000
_cell.length_c   1.000
_cell.angle_alpha   90.00
_cell.angle_beta   90.00
_cell.angle_gamma   90.00
#
_symmetry.space_group_name_H-M   'P 1'
#
loop_
_entity.id
_entity.type
_entity.pdbx_description
1 polymer ?
#
loop_
_entity_poly.entity_id
_entity_poly.type
_entity_poly.pdbx_seq_one_letter_code
_entity_poly.pdbx_strand_id
1 'polypeptide(L)'
;MFGLEKLIYLHKGKYSLYFNSLTTSVLGLSFGLGLVCTNSASAFEFDKKLVAPDGAANDFFGTPRSVSLSGNTALVGSFLDDDRGTNSGSAYLFDVTTGELVRKLTAPDGAANDSFGGSVSLYGDTALVSSNVDDDKGLNSGSAYLFDVTTGNLLHKLTAPDGSGGDIFGISVSLSANTALIGSYRDDDKGTDSGSAYLFDVTTGDYLGKLKAPDGAAGDWFGYFVSLSGNTALVGSPFDDDKGTDSGSAYLFDVTTGNLLHKFTAPNGAAGDRFGFSVSLSGNNALVGSHFDDDKGTDSGSAYLFDVTTGNLLHKLTAP
;
A
#
# COMPACT_ATOMS: atom_id res chain seq x y z
N MET A 1 16.65 -12.64 -14.41
CA MET A 1 17.42 -12.63 -13.15
C MET A 1 16.39 -12.32 -12.07
N PHE A 2 15.81 -13.36 -11.46
CA PHE A 2 14.66 -13.21 -10.56
C PHE A 2 15.19 -12.87 -9.16
N GLY A 3 14.68 -11.76 -8.60
CA GLY A 3 15.08 -11.25 -7.29
C GLY A 3 14.57 -12.16 -6.17
N LEU A 4 15.43 -12.39 -5.17
CA LEU A 4 15.05 -12.97 -3.89
C LEU A 4 14.03 -12.06 -3.19
N GLU A 5 12.84 -12.57 -2.89
CA GLU A 5 11.84 -11.86 -2.08
C GLU A 5 12.29 -11.85 -0.61
N LYS A 6 12.45 -10.65 -0.05
CA LYS A 6 12.74 -10.43 1.37
C LYS A 6 11.42 -10.15 2.10
N LEU A 7 11.11 -10.90 3.16
CA LEU A 7 9.94 -10.63 4.00
C LEU A 7 10.25 -9.55 5.05
N ILE A 8 9.25 -8.71 5.31
CA ILE A 8 9.25 -7.66 6.33
C ILE A 8 8.41 -8.11 7.53
N TYR A 9 8.94 -7.94 8.75
CA TYR A 9 8.19 -8.18 9.99
C TYR A 9 8.09 -6.92 10.86
N LEU A 10 6.88 -6.63 11.35
CA LEU A 10 6.58 -5.59 12.33
C LEU A 10 6.27 -6.23 13.69
N HIS A 11 7.04 -5.91 14.73
CA HIS A 11 6.78 -6.42 16.08
C HIS A 11 6.04 -5.39 16.95
N LYS A 12 4.95 -5.81 17.60
CA LYS A 12 4.16 -4.98 18.52
C LYS A 12 5.05 -4.44 19.65
N GLY A 13 5.24 -3.12 19.68
CA GLY A 13 5.71 -2.41 20.87
C GLY A 13 7.12 -1.80 20.83
N LYS A 14 7.89 -1.93 19.74
CA LYS A 14 9.15 -1.16 19.53
C LYS A 14 9.39 -0.90 18.04
N TYR A 15 9.63 0.36 17.67
CA TYR A 15 10.01 0.91 16.35
C TYR A 15 11.11 0.09 15.64
N SER A 16 10.76 -1.05 15.05
CA SER A 16 11.73 -2.04 14.58
C SER A 16 11.18 -2.75 13.36
N LEU A 17 11.93 -2.68 12.26
CA LEU A 17 11.69 -3.46 11.07
C LEU A 17 12.76 -4.54 10.96
N TYR A 18 12.35 -5.78 10.73
CA TYR A 18 13.28 -6.91 10.60
C TYR A 18 13.30 -7.51 9.19
N PHE A 19 14.50 -7.95 8.76
CA PHE A 19 14.76 -8.54 7.44
C PHE A 19 15.43 -9.91 7.52
N ASN A 20 15.31 -10.68 6.43
CA ASN A 20 15.99 -11.97 6.22
C ASN A 20 16.77 -11.94 4.89
N SER A 21 18.01 -12.43 4.90
CA SER A 21 18.77 -12.76 3.69
C SER A 21 18.74 -14.27 3.39
N LEU A 22 17.87 -14.70 2.48
CA LEU A 22 17.91 -16.08 2.00
C LEU A 22 19.15 -16.26 1.10
N THR A 23 20.09 -17.11 1.52
CA THR A 23 21.30 -17.48 0.76
C THR A 23 21.39 -18.98 0.55
N THR A 24 20.39 -19.63 -0.06
CA THR A 24 20.59 -20.98 -0.60
C THR A 24 19.71 -21.29 -1.81
N SER A 25 20.36 -21.61 -2.92
CA SER A 25 19.80 -22.20 -4.14
C SER A 25 19.58 -23.71 -3.98
N VAL A 26 18.40 -24.24 -4.33
CA VAL A 26 18.21 -25.67 -4.63
C VAL A 26 17.24 -25.86 -5.80
N LEU A 27 17.65 -26.68 -6.77
CA LEU A 27 16.92 -27.13 -7.95
C LEU A 27 16.03 -28.36 -7.58
N GLY A 28 14.77 -28.42 -8.03
CA GLY A 28 13.98 -29.67 -7.98
C GLY A 28 12.48 -29.51 -8.27
N LEU A 29 12.00 -30.16 -9.34
CA LEU A 29 10.58 -30.28 -9.74
C LEU A 29 9.87 -31.41 -8.97
N SER A 30 8.64 -31.19 -8.48
CA SER A 30 7.55 -32.17 -8.57
C SER A 30 6.17 -31.56 -8.27
N PHE A 31 5.15 -32.12 -8.94
CA PHE A 31 3.75 -31.70 -9.00
C PHE A 31 2.96 -31.87 -7.70
N GLY A 32 1.99 -30.97 -7.48
CA GLY A 32 0.77 -31.20 -6.71
C GLY A 32 0.78 -30.75 -5.26
N LEU A 33 -0.23 -29.94 -4.92
CA LEU A 33 -0.68 -29.53 -3.58
C LEU A 33 0.10 -28.42 -2.87
N GLY A 34 -0.61 -27.33 -2.58
CA GLY A 34 -0.26 -26.33 -1.59
C GLY A 34 0.79 -25.31 -2.05
N LEU A 35 0.64 -24.06 -1.60
CA LEU A 35 1.72 -23.09 -1.62
C LEU A 35 2.82 -23.62 -0.68
N VAL A 36 3.68 -24.50 -1.19
CA VAL A 36 4.86 -24.98 -0.47
C VAL A 36 5.90 -23.87 -0.59
N CYS A 37 6.02 -23.04 0.44
CA CYS A 37 7.32 -22.49 0.77
C CYS A 37 8.22 -23.69 1.06
N THR A 38 9.09 -24.10 0.13
CA THR A 38 10.18 -25.03 0.44
C THR A 38 11.27 -24.30 1.21
N ASN A 39 10.91 -23.67 2.33
CA ASN A 39 11.85 -23.43 3.40
C ASN A 39 11.63 -24.59 4.37
N SER A 40 12.56 -25.54 4.34
CA SER A 40 12.78 -26.44 5.47
C SER A 40 12.75 -25.57 6.73
N ALA A 41 12.15 -26.07 7.82
CA ALA A 41 11.96 -25.35 9.07
C ALA A 41 13.27 -24.85 9.72
N SER A 42 13.96 -23.90 9.10
CA SER A 42 14.90 -23.01 9.73
C SER A 42 14.07 -22.01 10.51
N ALA A 43 14.43 -21.83 11.77
CA ALA A 43 13.94 -20.68 12.52
C ALA A 43 14.18 -19.44 11.66
N PHE A 44 13.17 -18.58 11.53
CA PHE A 44 13.38 -17.24 11.00
C PHE A 44 14.34 -16.53 11.97
N GLU A 45 15.62 -16.45 11.60
CA GLU A 45 16.57 -15.62 12.32
C GLU A 45 16.40 -14.18 11.82
N PHE A 46 16.28 -13.26 12.78
CA PHE A 46 16.24 -11.83 12.51
C PHE A 46 17.67 -11.36 12.21
N ASP A 47 18.00 -11.09 10.95
CA ASP A 47 19.36 -10.69 10.57
C ASP A 47 19.70 -9.28 11.09
N LYS A 48 18.81 -8.31 10.82
CA LYS A 48 19.03 -6.90 11.15
C LYS A 48 17.74 -6.20 11.53
N LYS A 49 17.87 -5.25 12.44
CA LYS A 49 16.82 -4.32 12.86
C LYS A 49 17.15 -2.93 12.31
N LEU A 50 16.25 -2.37 11.50
CA LEU A 50 16.34 -0.96 11.08
C LEU A 50 15.73 -0.07 12.16
N VAL A 51 16.42 1.04 12.44
CA VAL A 51 16.02 2.03 13.44
C VAL A 51 16.28 3.41 12.86
N ALA A 52 15.29 4.30 12.95
CA ALA A 52 15.49 5.72 12.71
C ALA A 52 16.47 6.27 13.78
N PRO A 53 17.66 6.80 13.41
CA PRO A 53 18.65 7.25 14.39
C PRO A 53 18.17 8.38 15.30
N ASP A 54 17.20 9.15 14.83
CA ASP A 54 16.54 10.27 15.50
C ASP A 54 15.15 9.92 16.05
N GLY A 55 14.73 8.65 15.95
CA GLY A 55 13.37 8.25 16.31
C GLY A 55 13.01 8.58 17.75
N ALA A 56 11.90 9.28 17.92
CA ALA A 56 11.30 9.67 19.18
C ALA A 56 10.03 8.85 19.49
N ALA A 57 9.44 9.15 20.64
CA ALA A 57 8.23 8.47 21.09
C ALA A 57 7.01 8.96 20.32
N ASN A 58 6.26 8.02 19.76
CA ASN A 58 5.05 8.20 18.97
C ASN A 58 5.26 8.63 17.53
N ASP A 59 6.47 8.54 16.97
CA ASP A 59 6.68 8.92 15.56
C ASP A 59 6.09 7.91 14.55
N PHE A 60 5.63 6.75 15.05
CA PHE A 60 5.05 5.65 14.26
C PHE A 60 5.93 5.17 13.09
N PHE A 61 7.21 4.95 13.35
CA PHE A 61 8.12 4.35 12.38
C PHE A 61 7.69 2.92 11.97
N GLY A 62 7.49 2.70 10.67
CA GLY A 62 7.22 1.39 10.08
C GLY A 62 5.83 0.84 10.40
N THR A 63 4.77 1.55 10.06
CA THR A 63 3.39 1.04 10.12
C THR A 63 3.05 0.23 8.86
N PRO A 64 1.92 -0.51 8.83
CA PRO A 64 1.60 -1.43 7.73
C PRO A 64 1.57 -0.83 6.32
N ARG A 65 1.35 0.48 6.16
CA ARG A 65 1.36 1.21 4.86
C ARG A 65 2.66 1.97 4.60
N SER A 66 3.56 2.05 5.58
CA SER A 66 4.74 2.91 5.54
C SER A 66 6.03 2.11 5.40
N VAL A 67 6.00 0.98 4.69
CA VAL A 67 7.21 0.22 4.35
C VAL A 67 7.15 -0.25 2.90
N SER A 68 8.21 0.01 2.14
CA SER A 68 8.35 -0.48 0.76
C SER A 68 9.81 -0.85 0.44
N LEU A 69 10.01 -1.72 -0.54
CA LEU A 69 11.30 -2.29 -0.92
C LEU A 69 11.50 -2.23 -2.44
N SER A 70 12.72 -1.90 -2.85
CA SER A 70 13.16 -2.07 -4.22
C SER A 70 14.65 -2.38 -4.25
N GLY A 71 15.01 -3.56 -4.77
CA GLY A 71 16.38 -4.06 -4.73
C GLY A 71 16.93 -4.14 -3.30
N ASN A 72 17.98 -3.35 -3.03
CA ASN A 72 18.63 -3.27 -1.73
C ASN A 72 18.24 -2.05 -0.90
N THR A 73 17.19 -1.33 -1.31
CA THR A 73 16.72 -0.13 -0.61
C THR A 73 15.38 -0.41 0.06
N ALA A 74 15.27 -0.07 1.34
CA ALA A 74 14.01 -0.02 2.07
C ALA A 74 13.63 1.44 2.30
N LEU A 75 12.37 1.77 2.05
CA LEU A 75 11.75 3.05 2.38
C LEU A 75 10.79 2.83 3.55
N VAL A 76 10.96 3.57 4.64
CA VAL A 76 10.17 3.43 5.86
C VAL A 76 9.64 4.80 6.31
N GLY A 77 8.33 4.96 6.38
CA GLY A 77 7.69 6.19 6.87
C GLY A 77 7.51 6.21 8.38
N SER A 78 7.55 7.41 8.95
CA SER A 78 7.38 7.77 10.36
C SER A 78 6.50 9.02 10.41
N PHE A 79 5.19 8.82 10.30
CA PHE A 79 4.27 9.89 9.93
C PHE A 79 3.95 10.87 11.06
N LEU A 80 4.34 10.60 12.30
CA LEU A 80 4.23 11.56 13.40
C LEU A 80 5.62 12.06 13.86
N ASP A 81 6.64 11.96 13.03
CA ASP A 81 7.92 12.61 13.28
C ASP A 81 7.77 14.14 13.30
N ASP A 82 8.55 14.81 14.15
CA ASP A 82 8.30 16.21 14.54
C ASP A 82 9.32 17.22 13.96
N ASP A 83 10.24 16.78 13.10
CA ASP A 83 11.43 17.55 12.71
C ASP A 83 11.13 18.88 11.99
N ARG A 84 10.01 18.98 11.27
CA ARG A 84 9.54 20.21 10.61
C ARG A 84 8.30 20.83 11.27
N GLY A 85 7.98 20.40 12.49
CA GLY A 85 6.76 20.77 13.20
C GLY A 85 6.07 19.52 13.72
N THR A 86 5.20 19.70 14.72
CA THR A 86 4.45 18.61 15.35
C THR A 86 3.74 17.77 14.29
N ASN A 87 4.00 16.46 14.28
CA ASN A 87 3.42 15.49 13.33
C ASN A 87 3.61 15.88 11.85
N SER A 88 4.70 16.57 11.51
CA SER A 88 5.03 16.91 10.12
C SER A 88 5.39 15.68 9.30
N GLY A 89 5.96 14.67 9.96
CA GLY A 89 6.27 13.36 9.42
C GLY A 89 7.57 13.30 8.62
N SER A 90 8.10 12.09 8.50
CA SER A 90 9.35 11.78 7.81
C SER A 90 9.32 10.43 7.12
N ALA A 91 10.22 10.22 6.15
CA ALA A 91 10.48 8.90 5.59
C ALA A 91 11.99 8.63 5.50
N TYR A 92 12.38 7.37 5.63
CA TYR A 92 13.76 6.96 5.80
C TYR A 92 14.13 5.90 4.78
N LEU A 93 15.22 6.14 4.04
CA LEU A 93 15.82 5.20 3.11
C LEU A 93 16.96 4.47 3.80
N PHE A 94 16.92 3.14 3.78
CA PHE A 94 17.96 2.28 4.34
C PHE A 94 18.54 1.35 3.27
N ASP A 95 19.84 1.11 3.35
CA ASP A 95 20.45 -0.02 2.67
C ASP A 95 20.14 -1.28 3.49
N VAL A 96 19.42 -2.23 2.90
CA VAL A 96 18.98 -3.44 3.62
C VAL A 96 20.12 -4.45 3.83
N THR A 97 21.23 -4.31 3.13
CA THR A 97 22.41 -5.18 3.26
C THR A 97 23.24 -4.75 4.45
N THR A 98 23.52 -3.45 4.58
CA THR A 98 24.31 -2.90 5.70
C THR A 98 23.42 -2.60 6.91
N GLY A 99 22.15 -2.27 6.69
CA GLY A 99 21.23 -1.76 7.71
C GLY A 99 21.41 -0.27 7.98
N GLU A 100 22.28 0.40 7.21
CA GLU A 100 22.61 1.80 7.42
C GLU A 100 21.53 2.72 6.84
N LEU A 101 21.26 3.82 7.53
CA LEU A 101 20.44 4.89 6.99
C LEU A 101 21.20 5.54 5.82
N VAL A 102 20.59 5.52 4.64
CA VAL A 102 21.07 6.22 3.46
C VAL A 102 20.61 7.68 3.51
N ARG A 103 19.34 7.92 3.84
CA ARG A 103 18.75 9.27 3.81
C ARG A 103 17.47 9.39 4.64
N LYS A 104 17.23 10.56 5.21
CA LYS A 104 15.92 11.02 5.70
C LYS A 104 15.30 11.97 4.67
N LEU A 105 14.05 11.73 4.32
CA LEU A 105 13.21 12.51 3.43
C LEU A 105 12.13 13.22 4.26
N THR A 106 11.87 14.48 3.90
CA THR A 106 10.84 15.34 4.50
C THR A 106 10.22 16.18 3.40
N ALA A 107 8.90 16.42 3.46
CA ALA A 107 8.21 17.31 2.54
C ALA A 107 8.81 18.73 2.61
N PRO A 108 9.32 19.32 1.50
CA PRO A 108 9.93 20.66 1.51
C PRO A 108 9.02 21.78 2.04
N ASP A 109 7.72 21.60 1.89
CA ASP A 109 6.63 22.44 2.36
C ASP A 109 5.95 21.90 3.63
N GLY A 110 6.48 20.83 4.22
CA GLY A 110 5.84 20.16 5.35
C GLY A 110 5.56 21.10 6.52
N ALA A 111 4.31 21.09 6.96
CA ALA A 111 3.77 21.84 8.08
C ALA A 111 3.34 20.89 9.21
N ALA A 112 2.86 21.48 10.31
CA ALA A 112 2.41 20.71 11.45
C ALA A 112 1.12 19.93 11.11
N ASN A 113 1.13 18.63 11.41
CA ASN A 113 0.04 17.67 11.19
C ASN A 113 -0.18 17.22 9.74
N ASP A 114 0.74 17.46 8.81
CA ASP A 114 0.61 16.95 7.42
C ASP A 114 0.87 15.43 7.32
N SER A 115 1.50 14.85 8.33
CA SER A 115 1.78 13.41 8.47
C SER A 115 2.51 12.78 7.28
N PHE A 116 3.58 13.44 6.80
CA PHE A 116 4.43 12.90 5.73
C PHE A 116 5.01 11.53 6.09
N GLY A 117 4.95 10.56 5.18
CA GLY A 117 5.35 9.18 5.47
C GLY A 117 4.20 8.29 5.94
N GLY A 118 2.94 8.73 5.84
CA GLY A 118 1.75 7.94 6.17
C GLY A 118 1.61 6.67 5.33
N SER A 119 1.91 6.78 4.04
CA SER A 119 2.07 5.66 3.12
C SER A 119 3.28 5.87 2.22
N VAL A 120 4.00 4.79 1.90
CA VAL A 120 5.18 4.85 1.04
C VAL A 120 5.19 3.75 -0.01
N SER A 121 5.74 4.04 -1.18
CA SER A 121 6.02 3.04 -2.23
C SER A 121 7.34 3.33 -2.93
N LEU A 122 8.10 2.29 -3.27
CA LEU A 122 9.42 2.40 -3.87
C LEU A 122 9.48 1.57 -5.15
N TYR A 123 9.97 2.17 -6.24
CA TYR A 123 10.22 1.47 -7.51
C TYR A 123 11.52 1.99 -8.13
N GLY A 124 12.54 1.13 -8.21
CA GLY A 124 13.86 1.52 -8.69
C GLY A 124 14.41 2.68 -7.87
N ASP A 125 14.76 3.78 -8.55
CA ASP A 125 15.32 4.99 -7.95
C ASP A 125 14.28 6.07 -7.63
N THR A 126 12.98 5.72 -7.63
CA THR A 126 11.90 6.66 -7.30
C THR A 126 11.14 6.22 -6.07
N ALA A 127 10.97 7.15 -5.12
CA ALA A 127 10.16 6.99 -3.93
C ALA A 127 8.89 7.85 -4.02
N LEU A 128 7.74 7.26 -3.71
CA LEU A 128 6.48 7.95 -3.52
C LEU A 128 6.14 7.93 -2.03
N VAL A 129 5.92 9.12 -1.45
CA VAL A 129 5.62 9.29 -0.02
C VAL A 129 4.42 10.19 0.14
N SER A 130 3.42 9.78 0.91
CA SER A 130 2.22 10.60 1.14
C SER A 130 2.26 11.44 2.41
N SER A 131 1.55 12.56 2.38
CA SER A 131 1.13 13.39 3.51
C SER A 131 -0.41 13.43 3.49
N ASN A 132 -1.06 12.41 4.03
CA ASN A 132 -2.49 12.18 3.78
C ASN A 132 -3.45 13.15 4.51
N VAL A 133 -2.91 14.07 5.30
CA VAL A 133 -3.68 15.11 6.02
C VAL A 133 -3.15 16.52 5.75
N ASP A 134 -2.25 16.67 4.77
CA ASP A 134 -1.83 17.95 4.20
C ASP A 134 -3.06 18.78 3.75
N ASP A 135 -3.04 20.08 3.99
CA ASP A 135 -4.20 20.96 3.88
C ASP A 135 -4.12 22.00 2.74
N ASP A 136 -3.19 21.83 1.80
CA ASP A 136 -2.94 22.77 0.70
C ASP A 136 -4.14 22.97 -0.25
N LYS A 137 -5.04 21.98 -0.36
CA LYS A 137 -6.28 22.06 -1.16
C LYS A 137 -7.53 22.12 -0.27
N GLY A 138 -7.37 22.32 1.03
CA GLY A 138 -8.42 22.30 2.03
C GLY A 138 -8.07 21.36 3.17
N LEU A 139 -8.70 21.53 4.33
CA LEU A 139 -8.38 20.75 5.54
C LEU A 139 -8.36 19.24 5.25
N ASN A 140 -7.22 18.58 5.46
CA ASN A 140 -7.01 17.15 5.19
C ASN A 140 -7.31 16.73 3.74
N SER A 141 -7.08 17.61 2.76
CA SER A 141 -7.19 17.24 1.34
C SER A 141 -6.18 16.18 0.94
N GLY A 142 -5.00 16.19 1.56
CA GLY A 142 -3.92 15.26 1.35
C GLY A 142 -3.04 15.57 0.13
N SER A 143 -1.80 15.11 0.20
CA SER A 143 -0.77 15.26 -0.83
C SER A 143 0.11 14.01 -0.94
N ALA A 144 0.81 13.86 -2.06
CA ALA A 144 1.88 12.87 -2.19
C ALA A 144 3.09 13.45 -2.93
N TYR A 145 4.26 12.88 -2.72
CA TYR A 145 5.53 13.45 -3.16
C TYR A 145 6.39 12.37 -3.81
N LEU A 146 6.89 12.66 -5.01
CA LEU A 146 7.86 11.84 -5.70
C LEU A 146 9.27 12.36 -5.42
N PHE A 147 10.17 11.48 -4.99
CA PHE A 147 11.57 11.79 -4.73
C PHE A 147 12.48 10.89 -5.55
N ASP A 148 13.59 11.47 -5.99
CA ASP A 148 14.73 10.71 -6.50
C ASP A 148 15.49 10.11 -5.30
N VAL A 149 15.57 8.79 -5.25
CA VAL A 149 16.15 8.03 -4.13
C VAL A 149 17.65 8.30 -3.97
N THR A 150 18.35 8.49 -5.09
CA THR A 150 19.80 8.67 -5.11
C THR A 150 20.20 10.03 -4.52
N THR A 151 19.58 11.10 -5.01
CA THR A 151 19.89 12.48 -4.66
C THR A 151 19.09 12.98 -3.46
N GLY A 152 17.90 12.42 -3.22
CA GLY A 152 16.94 12.91 -2.24
C GLY A 152 16.17 14.14 -2.70
N ASN A 153 16.29 14.53 -3.97
CA ASN A 153 15.60 15.69 -4.51
C ASN A 153 14.12 15.38 -4.67
N LEU A 154 13.28 16.36 -4.33
CA LEU A 154 11.87 16.34 -4.72
C LEU A 154 11.80 16.44 -6.24
N LEU A 155 11.10 15.48 -6.86
CA LEU A 155 10.75 15.50 -8.27
C LEU A 155 9.44 16.26 -8.46
N HIS A 156 8.38 15.83 -7.76
CA HIS A 156 7.03 16.37 -7.93
C HIS A 156 6.23 16.32 -6.61
N LYS A 157 5.40 17.33 -6.36
CA LYS A 157 4.26 17.26 -5.43
C LYS A 157 3.00 16.96 -6.23
N LEU A 158 2.24 15.98 -5.80
CA LEU A 158 1.03 15.47 -6.43
C LEU A 158 -0.17 15.79 -5.51
N THR A 159 -1.19 16.42 -6.08
CA THR A 159 -2.47 16.68 -5.43
C THR A 159 -3.59 16.25 -6.36
N ALA A 160 -4.74 15.83 -5.82
CA ALA A 160 -5.93 15.59 -6.64
C ALA A 160 -6.35 16.88 -7.36
N PRO A 161 -6.54 16.88 -8.69
CA PRO A 161 -6.96 18.09 -9.43
C PRO A 161 -8.31 18.65 -8.96
N ASP A 162 -9.17 17.77 -8.47
CA ASP A 162 -10.48 18.05 -7.89
C ASP A 162 -10.49 17.94 -6.35
N GLY A 163 -9.32 17.86 -5.72
CA GLY A 163 -9.19 17.64 -4.28
C GLY A 163 -9.90 18.70 -3.46
N SER A 164 -10.65 18.23 -2.48
CA SER A 164 -11.41 18.98 -1.50
C SER A 164 -10.96 18.65 -0.08
N GLY A 165 -11.29 19.52 0.88
CA GLY A 165 -11.04 19.24 2.29
C GLY A 165 -11.80 18.00 2.74
N GLY A 166 -11.08 17.04 3.33
CA GLY A 166 -11.64 15.82 3.87
C GLY A 166 -11.45 14.58 3.00
N ASP A 167 -11.00 14.70 1.75
CA ASP A 167 -10.92 13.58 0.80
C ASP A 167 -9.84 12.54 1.17
N ILE A 168 -8.87 12.92 2.02
CA ILE A 168 -7.74 12.11 2.50
C ILE A 168 -6.93 11.50 1.33
N PHE A 169 -6.57 12.32 0.35
CA PHE A 169 -5.70 11.89 -0.75
C PHE A 169 -4.34 11.43 -0.20
N GLY A 170 -3.84 10.28 -0.64
CA GLY A 170 -2.58 9.74 -0.14
C GLY A 170 -2.72 8.77 1.03
N ILE A 171 -3.93 8.37 1.43
CA ILE A 171 -4.12 7.35 2.48
C ILE A 171 -3.37 6.05 2.18
N SER A 172 -3.27 5.70 0.91
CA SER A 172 -2.55 4.54 0.39
C SER A 172 -1.95 4.93 -0.95
N VAL A 173 -0.67 4.60 -1.15
CA VAL A 173 0.04 4.86 -2.40
C VAL A 173 0.70 3.61 -2.94
N SER A 174 0.78 3.49 -4.26
CA SER A 174 1.52 2.43 -4.94
C SER A 174 2.21 2.97 -6.19
N LEU A 175 3.41 2.47 -6.47
CA LEU A 175 4.26 2.96 -7.54
C LEU A 175 4.65 1.83 -8.50
N SER A 176 4.61 2.12 -9.80
CA SER A 176 5.22 1.30 -10.86
C SER A 176 6.27 2.13 -11.60
N ALA A 177 6.87 1.59 -12.67
CA ALA A 177 7.90 2.28 -13.43
C ALA A 177 7.49 3.68 -13.90
N ASN A 178 6.24 3.83 -14.36
CA ASN A 178 5.79 5.04 -15.02
C ASN A 178 4.56 5.67 -14.33
N THR A 179 3.93 4.97 -13.39
CA THR A 179 2.64 5.38 -12.84
C THR A 179 2.65 5.35 -11.32
N ALA A 180 2.15 6.42 -10.73
CA ALA A 180 1.78 6.50 -9.33
C ALA A 180 0.26 6.33 -9.20
N LEU A 181 -0.17 5.48 -8.26
CA LEU A 181 -1.57 5.26 -7.91
C LEU A 181 -1.78 5.72 -6.47
N ILE A 182 -2.74 6.62 -6.25
CA ILE A 182 -2.97 7.27 -4.97
C ILE A 182 -4.44 7.18 -4.59
N GLY A 183 -4.75 6.56 -3.46
CA GLY A 183 -6.10 6.43 -2.93
C GLY A 183 -6.58 7.70 -2.23
N SER A 184 -7.88 7.97 -2.33
CA SER A 184 -8.60 9.05 -1.65
C SER A 184 -9.98 8.54 -1.23
N TYR A 185 -10.03 7.84 -0.10
CA TYR A 185 -11.20 7.02 0.25
C TYR A 185 -12.43 7.83 0.69
N ARG A 186 -12.26 9.13 0.95
CA ARG A 186 -13.33 10.05 1.33
C ARG A 186 -13.75 11.00 0.21
N ASP A 187 -13.31 10.74 -1.02
CA ASP A 187 -13.78 11.49 -2.18
C ASP A 187 -15.28 11.23 -2.42
N ASP A 188 -16.02 12.28 -2.75
CA ASP A 188 -17.49 12.28 -2.71
C ASP A 188 -18.16 12.13 -4.09
N ASP A 189 -17.40 11.82 -5.15
CA ASP A 189 -17.85 11.85 -6.54
C ASP A 189 -19.10 10.99 -6.84
N LYS A 190 -19.28 9.88 -6.11
CA LYS A 190 -20.38 8.93 -6.27
C LYS A 190 -21.32 8.87 -5.06
N GLY A 191 -21.11 9.74 -4.09
CA GLY A 191 -21.80 9.75 -2.79
C GLY A 191 -20.79 10.07 -1.68
N THR A 192 -21.29 10.50 -0.52
CA THR A 192 -20.42 10.83 0.63
C THR A 192 -19.51 9.66 0.98
N ASP A 193 -18.20 9.91 1.06
CA ASP A 193 -17.13 8.95 1.27
C ASP A 193 -17.18 7.75 0.31
N SER A 194 -17.63 7.94 -0.93
CA SER A 194 -17.65 6.86 -1.94
C SER A 194 -16.26 6.41 -2.35
N GLY A 195 -15.31 7.35 -2.32
CA GLY A 195 -13.90 7.13 -2.56
C GLY A 195 -13.49 7.09 -4.03
N SER A 196 -12.21 7.38 -4.25
CA SER A 196 -11.56 7.41 -5.56
C SER A 196 -10.10 6.98 -5.48
N ALA A 197 -9.50 6.66 -6.64
CA ALA A 197 -8.05 6.50 -6.77
C ALA A 197 -7.54 7.25 -8.00
N TYR A 198 -6.38 7.87 -7.88
CA TYR A 198 -5.82 8.79 -8.87
C TYR A 198 -4.53 8.25 -9.46
N LEU A 199 -4.36 8.46 -10.76
CA LEU A 199 -3.19 8.05 -11.53
C LEU A 199 -2.38 9.28 -11.92
N PHE A 200 -1.07 9.21 -11.75
CA PHE A 200 -0.11 10.25 -12.16
C PHE A 200 1.07 9.64 -12.90
N ASP A 201 1.62 10.38 -13.84
CA ASP A 201 2.89 10.04 -14.50
C ASP A 201 4.05 10.32 -13.56
N VAL A 202 4.91 9.32 -13.37
CA VAL A 202 6.04 9.42 -12.43
C VAL A 202 7.14 10.36 -12.92
N THR A 203 7.30 10.49 -14.24
CA THR A 203 8.35 11.30 -14.85
C THR A 203 7.96 12.76 -14.89
N THR A 204 6.74 13.07 -15.33
CA THR A 204 6.28 14.45 -15.53
C THR A 204 5.50 15.01 -14.34
N GLY A 205 4.97 14.15 -13.47
CA GLY A 205 4.04 14.55 -12.41
C GLY A 205 2.63 14.84 -12.92
N ASP A 206 2.35 14.60 -14.19
CA ASP A 206 1.06 14.91 -14.80
C ASP A 206 -0.04 13.98 -14.30
N TYR A 207 -1.23 14.53 -14.10
CA TYR A 207 -2.43 13.73 -13.83
C TYR A 207 -2.87 12.94 -15.07
N LEU A 208 -3.04 11.63 -14.90
CA LEU A 208 -3.41 10.70 -15.97
C LEU A 208 -4.89 10.31 -15.95
N GLY A 209 -5.51 10.25 -14.77
CA GLY A 209 -6.91 9.85 -14.65
C GLY A 209 -7.33 9.50 -13.22
N LYS A 210 -8.64 9.35 -13.04
CA LYS A 210 -9.30 9.00 -11.78
C LYS A 210 -10.09 7.72 -11.98
N LEU A 211 -9.79 6.72 -11.18
CA LEU A 211 -10.49 5.43 -11.08
C LEU A 211 -11.57 5.55 -10.02
N LYS A 212 -12.74 5.01 -10.34
CA LYS A 212 -13.92 4.96 -9.46
C LYS A 212 -14.57 3.60 -9.59
N ALA A 213 -15.15 3.09 -8.51
CA ALA A 213 -16.06 1.95 -8.58
C ALA A 213 -17.25 2.31 -9.50
N PRO A 214 -17.55 1.53 -10.57
CA PRO A 214 -18.69 1.82 -11.43
C PRO A 214 -20.03 1.84 -10.68
N ASP A 215 -20.13 0.97 -9.68
CA ASP A 215 -21.24 0.77 -8.75
C ASP A 215 -21.04 1.47 -7.40
N GLY A 216 -20.00 2.29 -7.25
CA GLY A 216 -19.69 2.95 -5.98
C GLY A 216 -20.87 3.76 -5.43
N ALA A 217 -21.06 3.64 -4.12
CA ALA A 217 -22.08 4.27 -3.32
C ALA A 217 -21.46 4.99 -2.12
N ALA A 218 -22.30 5.72 -1.37
CA ALA A 218 -21.85 6.45 -0.19
C ALA A 218 -21.36 5.48 0.89
N GLY A 219 -20.16 5.73 1.41
CA GLY A 219 -19.56 4.94 2.49
C GLY A 219 -18.73 3.74 2.04
N ASP A 220 -18.65 3.41 0.75
CA ASP A 220 -17.93 2.23 0.26
C ASP A 220 -16.41 2.31 0.44
N TRP A 221 -15.88 3.53 0.57
CA TRP A 221 -14.47 3.87 0.79
C TRP A 221 -13.53 3.29 -0.30
N PHE A 222 -13.91 3.40 -1.56
CA PHE A 222 -13.06 2.99 -2.66
C PHE A 222 -11.72 3.75 -2.63
N GLY A 223 -10.60 3.05 -2.77
CA GLY A 223 -9.27 3.68 -2.65
C GLY A 223 -8.69 3.65 -1.24
N TYR A 224 -9.34 2.98 -0.28
CA TYR A 224 -8.81 2.81 1.08
C TYR A 224 -7.45 2.08 1.14
N PHE A 225 -7.27 1.11 0.25
CA PHE A 225 -5.97 0.54 -0.09
C PHE A 225 -5.87 0.39 -1.61
N VAL A 226 -4.66 0.60 -2.11
CA VAL A 226 -4.34 0.48 -3.53
C VAL A 226 -3.08 -0.33 -3.73
N SER A 227 -3.01 -1.06 -4.83
CA SER A 227 -1.79 -1.74 -5.28
C SER A 227 -1.68 -1.65 -6.80
N LEU A 228 -0.46 -1.54 -7.30
CA LEU A 228 -0.17 -1.34 -8.72
C LEU A 228 0.92 -2.34 -9.15
N SER A 229 0.69 -3.03 -10.27
CA SER A 229 1.69 -3.90 -10.89
C SER A 229 1.61 -3.77 -12.41
N GLY A 230 2.70 -3.29 -13.02
CA GLY A 230 2.72 -2.95 -14.44
C GLY A 230 1.62 -1.95 -14.79
N ASN A 231 0.69 -2.37 -15.66
CA ASN A 231 -0.45 -1.57 -16.13
C ASN A 231 -1.77 -1.93 -15.43
N THR A 232 -1.72 -2.66 -14.31
CA THR A 232 -2.92 -3.06 -13.56
C THR A 232 -2.94 -2.44 -12.18
N ALA A 233 -4.10 -1.91 -11.79
CA ALA A 233 -4.36 -1.34 -10.47
C ALA A 233 -5.43 -2.17 -9.77
N LEU A 234 -5.19 -2.54 -8.51
CA LEU A 234 -6.17 -3.17 -7.64
C LEU A 234 -6.52 -2.19 -6.53
N VAL A 235 -7.82 -1.92 -6.39
CA VAL A 235 -8.33 -0.92 -5.47
C VAL A 235 -9.36 -1.55 -4.55
N GLY A 236 -9.16 -1.43 -3.24
CA GLY A 236 -10.08 -1.93 -2.22
C GLY A 236 -11.22 -0.96 -1.93
N SER A 237 -12.39 -1.52 -1.65
CA SER A 237 -13.60 -0.83 -1.18
C SER A 237 -14.22 -1.64 -0.03
N PRO A 238 -13.60 -1.62 1.16
CA PRO A 238 -13.92 -2.56 2.24
C PRO A 238 -15.33 -2.45 2.81
N PHE A 239 -16.06 -1.39 2.51
CA PHE A 239 -17.40 -1.13 3.04
C PHE A 239 -18.49 -1.21 1.95
N ASP A 240 -18.16 -1.73 0.77
CA ASP A 240 -19.15 -2.04 -0.27
C ASP A 240 -20.15 -3.11 0.22
N ASP A 241 -21.43 -2.89 -0.08
CA ASP A 241 -22.55 -3.63 0.51
C ASP A 241 -23.09 -4.79 -0.34
N ASP A 242 -22.44 -5.14 -1.46
CA ASP A 242 -23.02 -6.02 -2.48
C ASP A 242 -23.38 -7.44 -2.00
N LYS A 243 -22.66 -7.97 -1.01
CA LYS A 243 -22.91 -9.28 -0.40
C LYS A 243 -23.53 -9.20 1.00
N GLY A 244 -23.77 -7.99 1.50
CA GLY A 244 -24.21 -7.71 2.86
C GLY A 244 -23.54 -6.43 3.38
N THR A 245 -24.09 -5.83 4.44
CA THR A 245 -23.55 -4.59 5.01
C THR A 245 -22.06 -4.71 5.33
N ASP A 246 -21.23 -3.83 4.79
CA ASP A 246 -19.77 -3.82 4.92
C ASP A 246 -19.10 -5.14 4.51
N SER A 247 -19.68 -5.87 3.56
CA SER A 247 -19.12 -7.15 3.07
C SER A 247 -17.82 -6.95 2.28
N GLY A 248 -17.72 -5.81 1.60
CA GLY A 248 -16.55 -5.31 0.91
C GLY A 248 -16.30 -5.89 -0.48
N SER A 249 -15.57 -5.12 -1.29
CA SER A 249 -15.21 -5.44 -2.67
C SER A 249 -13.78 -5.00 -2.99
N ALA A 250 -13.20 -5.56 -4.06
CA ALA A 250 -11.97 -5.06 -4.65
C ALA A 250 -12.09 -5.02 -6.18
N TYR A 251 -11.46 -4.03 -6.81
CA TYR A 251 -11.66 -3.71 -8.22
C TYR A 251 -10.32 -3.67 -8.94
N LEU A 252 -10.21 -4.42 -10.03
CA LEU A 252 -9.03 -4.46 -10.88
C LEU A 252 -9.26 -3.61 -12.13
N PHE A 253 -8.39 -2.66 -12.39
CA PHE A 253 -8.43 -1.77 -13.55
C PHE A 253 -7.21 -1.92 -14.44
N ASP A 254 -7.41 -1.70 -15.74
CA ASP A 254 -6.33 -1.37 -16.66
C ASP A 254 -6.05 0.13 -16.56
N VAL A 255 -4.84 0.51 -16.14
CA VAL A 255 -4.49 1.92 -15.89
C VAL A 255 -4.22 2.72 -17.17
N THR A 256 -4.03 2.04 -18.31
CA THR A 256 -3.79 2.73 -19.59
C THR A 256 -5.11 3.25 -20.16
N THR A 257 -6.17 2.47 -20.00
CA THR A 257 -7.50 2.75 -20.55
C THR A 257 -8.48 3.27 -19.51
N GLY A 258 -8.22 3.05 -18.22
CA GLY A 258 -9.14 3.33 -17.12
C GLY A 258 -10.29 2.32 -17.01
N ASN A 259 -10.27 1.24 -17.80
CA ASN A 259 -11.36 0.26 -17.82
C ASN A 259 -11.29 -0.67 -16.61
N LEU A 260 -12.46 -0.96 -16.03
CA LEU A 260 -12.61 -2.05 -15.07
C LEU A 260 -12.41 -3.39 -15.81
N LEU A 261 -11.48 -4.20 -15.30
CA LEU A 261 -11.22 -5.55 -15.78
C LEU A 261 -12.07 -6.56 -14.99
N HIS A 262 -12.00 -6.52 -13.66
CA HIS A 262 -12.70 -7.45 -12.77
C HIS A 262 -13.17 -6.74 -11.48
N LYS A 263 -14.34 -7.12 -10.97
CA LYS A 263 -14.77 -6.88 -9.58
C LYS A 263 -14.65 -8.19 -8.81
N PHE A 264 -13.96 -8.16 -7.68
CA PHE A 264 -13.79 -9.28 -6.77
C PHE A 264 -14.65 -9.09 -5.53
N THR A 265 -15.33 -10.17 -5.13
CA THR A 265 -16.04 -10.30 -3.85
C THR A 265 -15.67 -11.64 -3.23
N ALA A 266 -15.76 -11.76 -1.91
CA ALA A 266 -15.64 -13.06 -1.26
C ALA A 266 -16.80 -13.97 -1.71
N PRO A 267 -16.54 -15.23 -2.16
CA PRO A 267 -17.62 -16.14 -2.57
C PRO A 267 -18.67 -16.39 -1.50
N ASN A 268 -18.25 -16.33 -0.23
CA ASN A 268 -19.08 -16.46 0.96
C ASN A 268 -19.13 -15.17 1.78
N GLY A 269 -18.92 -14.01 1.13
CA GLY A 269 -18.93 -12.72 1.81
C GLY A 269 -20.22 -12.51 2.61
N ALA A 270 -20.04 -12.20 3.88
CA ALA A 270 -21.07 -11.89 4.85
C ALA A 270 -20.92 -10.44 5.32
N ALA A 271 -21.93 -9.97 6.07
CA ALA A 271 -21.91 -8.63 6.61
C ALA A 271 -20.74 -8.44 7.58
N GLY A 272 -19.96 -7.39 7.39
CA GLY A 272 -18.83 -7.02 8.23
C GLY A 272 -17.50 -7.69 7.89
N ASP A 273 -17.44 -8.59 6.90
CA ASP A 273 -16.22 -9.31 6.52
C ASP A 273 -15.10 -8.39 5.98
N ARG A 274 -15.50 -7.24 5.44
CA ARG A 274 -14.65 -6.18 4.85
C ARG A 274 -13.63 -6.70 3.85
N PHE A 275 -14.08 -7.48 2.88
CA PHE A 275 -13.25 -7.90 1.75
C PHE A 275 -12.72 -6.66 1.01
N GLY A 276 -11.45 -6.65 0.63
CA GLY A 276 -10.83 -5.46 0.04
C GLY A 276 -10.22 -4.51 1.06
N PHE A 277 -10.22 -4.86 2.36
CA PHE A 277 -9.56 -4.05 3.39
C PHE A 277 -8.07 -3.89 3.15
N SER A 278 -7.41 -4.89 2.58
CA SER A 278 -6.02 -4.81 2.12
C SER A 278 -5.90 -5.48 0.76
N VAL A 279 -5.11 -4.92 -0.14
CA VAL A 279 -4.92 -5.47 -1.49
C VAL A 279 -3.44 -5.50 -1.85
N SER A 280 -3.03 -6.49 -2.65
CA SER A 280 -1.67 -6.59 -3.20
C SER A 280 -1.71 -7.18 -4.60
N LEU A 281 -0.95 -6.58 -5.52
CA LEU A 281 -0.73 -7.09 -6.87
C LEU A 281 0.74 -7.46 -7.07
N SER A 282 0.97 -8.61 -7.71
CA SER A 282 2.29 -8.97 -8.24
C SER A 282 2.14 -9.83 -9.49
N GLY A 283 2.53 -9.29 -10.64
CA GLY A 283 2.40 -9.98 -11.92
C GLY A 283 0.94 -10.34 -12.21
N ASN A 284 0.64 -11.63 -12.36
CA ASN A 284 -0.69 -12.12 -12.67
C ASN A 284 -1.51 -12.54 -11.43
N ASN A 285 -1.06 -12.16 -10.23
CA ASN A 285 -1.70 -12.53 -8.97
C ASN A 285 -2.24 -11.29 -8.25
N ALA A 286 -3.49 -11.39 -7.80
CA ALA A 286 -4.16 -10.41 -6.95
C ALA A 286 -4.50 -11.05 -5.61
N LEU A 287 -3.97 -10.50 -4.51
CA LEU A 287 -4.30 -10.93 -3.16
C LEU A 287 -5.20 -9.89 -2.51
N VAL A 288 -6.32 -10.34 -1.94
CA VAL A 288 -7.29 -9.49 -1.27
C VAL A 288 -7.57 -10.01 0.13
N GLY A 289 -7.44 -9.15 1.13
CA GLY A 289 -7.72 -9.45 2.53
C GLY A 289 -9.17 -9.14 2.91
N SER A 290 -9.74 -9.97 3.76
CA SER A 290 -11.04 -9.81 4.40
C SER A 290 -10.83 -10.00 5.89
N HIS A 291 -10.55 -8.90 6.59
CA HIS A 291 -9.91 -8.97 7.91
C HIS A 291 -10.83 -9.52 9.00
N PHE A 292 -12.14 -9.41 8.80
CA PHE A 292 -13.17 -9.78 9.77
C PHE A 292 -13.94 -11.04 9.37
N ASP A 293 -13.53 -11.72 8.29
CA ASP A 293 -14.13 -12.98 7.84
C ASP A 293 -14.17 -14.02 8.98
N ASP A 294 -15.33 -14.63 9.19
CA ASP A 294 -15.61 -15.43 10.39
C ASP A 294 -15.62 -16.95 10.15
N ASP A 295 -15.17 -17.42 8.98
CA ASP A 295 -15.20 -18.83 8.58
C ASP A 295 -14.48 -19.79 9.53
N LYS A 296 -13.50 -19.28 10.28
CA LYS A 296 -12.73 -20.03 11.29
C LYS A 296 -12.93 -19.51 12.71
N GLY A 297 -13.98 -18.74 12.94
CA GLY A 297 -14.31 -18.09 14.21
C GLY A 297 -14.46 -16.58 14.06
N THR A 298 -15.08 -15.93 15.04
CA THR A 298 -15.33 -14.48 15.01
C THR A 298 -14.08 -13.69 14.64
N ASP A 299 -14.17 -12.90 13.58
CA ASP A 299 -13.11 -12.03 13.06
C ASP A 299 -11.77 -12.76 12.81
N SER A 300 -11.83 -14.03 12.41
CA SER A 300 -10.65 -14.88 12.18
C SER A 300 -9.79 -14.41 10.99
N GLY A 301 -10.42 -13.71 10.04
CA GLY A 301 -9.80 -13.15 8.87
C GLY A 301 -9.47 -14.20 7.80
N SER A 302 -9.55 -13.75 6.55
CA SER A 302 -9.22 -14.52 5.37
C SER A 302 -8.46 -13.69 4.34
N ALA A 303 -7.69 -14.37 3.48
CA ALA A 303 -7.08 -13.76 2.30
C ALA A 303 -7.39 -14.59 1.06
N TYR A 304 -7.60 -13.93 -0.06
CA TYR A 304 -8.11 -14.53 -1.29
C TYR A 304 -7.18 -14.20 -2.44
N LEU A 305 -6.67 -15.23 -3.11
CA LEU A 305 -5.75 -15.10 -4.24
C LEU A 305 -6.51 -15.33 -5.54
N PHE A 306 -6.49 -14.34 -6.42
CA PHE A 306 -7.14 -14.34 -7.73
C PHE A 306 -6.12 -14.26 -8.85
N ASP A 307 -6.49 -14.84 -9.98
CA ASP A 307 -5.79 -14.69 -11.26
C ASP A 307 -6.22 -13.37 -11.92
N VAL A 308 -5.27 -12.48 -12.17
CA VAL A 308 -5.52 -11.13 -12.73
C VAL A 308 -6.10 -11.18 -14.14
N THR A 309 -5.66 -12.16 -14.96
CA THR A 309 -6.12 -12.28 -16.34
C THR A 309 -7.57 -12.76 -16.43
N THR A 310 -7.89 -13.84 -15.73
CA THR A 310 -9.18 -14.53 -15.84
C THR A 310 -10.20 -14.07 -14.80
N GLY A 311 -9.75 -13.44 -13.72
CA GLY A 311 -10.58 -13.03 -12.59
C GLY A 311 -10.97 -14.18 -11.64
N ASN A 312 -10.46 -15.39 -11.88
CA ASN A 312 -10.83 -16.56 -11.11
C ASN A 312 -10.18 -16.56 -9.73
N LEU A 313 -10.93 -16.97 -8.70
CA LEU A 313 -10.37 -17.30 -7.40
C LEU A 313 -9.51 -18.56 -7.53
N LEU A 314 -8.24 -18.46 -7.16
CA LEU A 314 -7.28 -19.56 -7.13
C LEU A 314 -7.28 -20.24 -5.75
N HIS A 315 -7.18 -19.43 -4.68
CA HIS A 315 -7.07 -19.94 -3.31
C HIS A 315 -7.73 -19.01 -2.29
N LYS A 316 -8.36 -19.60 -1.26
CA LYS A 316 -8.68 -18.93 0.01
C LYS A 316 -7.67 -19.39 1.07
N LEU A 317 -7.11 -18.43 1.79
CA LEU A 317 -6.17 -18.61 2.89
C LEU A 317 -6.89 -18.21 4.18
N THR A 318 -6.96 -19.11 5.15
CA THR A 318 -7.56 -18.86 6.46
C THR A 318 -6.50 -19.00 7.54
N ALA A 319 -6.75 -18.42 8.71
CA ALA A 319 -6.01 -18.79 9.92
C ALA A 319 -6.08 -20.33 10.14
N PRO A 320 -4.99 -20.95 10.64
CA PRO A 320 -4.92 -22.37 10.93
C PRO A 320 -5.84 -22.82 12.06
#